data_AF-A0A645IKP2-F1
#
_entry.id   AF-A0A645IKP2-F1
#
_cell.length_a   1.000
_cell.length_b   1.000
_cell.length_c   1.000
_cell.angle_alpha   90.00
_cell.angle_beta   90.00
_cell.angle_gamma   90.00
#
_symmetry.space_group_name_H-M   'P 1'
#
loop_
_entity.id
_entity.type
_entity.pdbx_description
1 polymer ?
#
loop_
_entity_poly.entity_id
_entity_poly.type
_entity_poly.pdbx_seq_one_letter_code
_entity_poly.pdbx_strand_id
1 'polypeptide(L)'
;MDEAFENRRKQLDKEGKKLRFIATYDNGLCEVGLHEVEKGHPFYDLEGSNNIIMITTERYNEYPMVIKGYGAGASVTAAGVFSDIISIANIR
;
A
#
# COMPACT_ATOMS: atom_id res chain seq x y z
N MET A 1 13.81 15.00 16.21
CA MET A 1 13.48 14.03 15.14
C MET A 1 12.11 14.36 14.56
N ASP A 2 11.08 14.47 15.41
CA ASP A 2 9.70 14.75 14.98
C ASP A 2 9.52 16.10 14.28
N GLU A 3 10.22 17.14 14.74
CA GLU A 3 10.13 18.47 14.13
C GLU A 3 10.61 18.49 12.68
N ALA A 4 11.67 17.73 12.36
CA ALA A 4 12.16 17.60 10.98
C ALA A 4 11.14 16.88 10.07
N PHE A 5 10.49 15.83 10.59
CA PHE A 5 9.44 15.12 9.85
C PHE A 5 8.19 15.98 9.66
N GLU A 6 7.77 16.73 10.67
CA GLU A 6 6.62 17.63 10.55
C GLU A 6 6.89 18.79 9.60
N ASN A 7 8.11 19.35 9.61
CA ASN A 7 8.50 20.38 8.66
C ASN A 7 8.49 19.83 7.23
N ARG A 8 9.03 18.63 7.02
CA ARG A 8 8.97 17.95 5.71
C ARG A 8 7.54 17.64 5.27
N ARG A 9 6.68 17.15 6.18
CA ARG A 9 5.27 16.88 5.89
C ARG A 9 4.53 18.15 5.47
N LYS A 10 4.70 19.26 6.19
CA LYS A 10 4.10 20.56 5.85
C LYS A 10 4.59 21.11 4.52
N GLN A 11 5.88 20.93 4.21
CA GLN A 11 6.44 21.35 2.93
C GLN A 11 5.81 20.56 1.78
N LEU A 12 5.75 19.24 1.89
CA LEU A 12 5.17 18.37 0.87
C LEU A 12 3.67 18.63 0.69
N ASP A 13 2.94 18.90 1.77
CA ASP A 13 1.52 19.24 1.71
C ASP A 13 1.27 20.49 0.85
N LYS A 14 2.12 21.52 0.97
CA LYS A 14 2.07 22.73 0.11
C LYS A 14 2.35 22.42 -1.36
N GLU A 15 3.14 21.40 -1.63
CA GLU A 15 3.46 20.92 -2.98
C GLU A 15 2.41 19.92 -3.51
N GLY A 16 1.36 19.62 -2.75
CA GLY A 16 0.37 18.60 -3.13
C GLY A 16 0.92 17.18 -3.09
N LYS A 17 1.93 16.91 -2.26
CA LYS A 17 2.58 15.62 -2.05
C LYS A 17 2.36 15.11 -0.63
N LYS A 18 2.51 13.79 -0.43
CA LYS A 18 2.44 13.15 0.90
C LYS A 18 3.59 12.15 1.05
N LEU A 19 4.07 11.96 2.28
CA LEU A 19 4.97 10.86 2.61
C LEU A 19 4.19 9.55 2.81
N ARG A 20 4.68 8.47 2.24
CA ARG A 20 4.15 7.11 2.39
C ARG A 20 5.27 6.13 2.66
N PHE A 21 5.03 5.19 3.56
CA PHE A 21 5.95 4.08 3.80
C PHE A 21 5.61 2.96 2.82
N ILE A 22 6.49 2.72 1.86
CA ILE A 22 6.26 1.84 0.72
C ILE A 22 7.31 0.73 0.75
N ALA A 23 6.87 -0.48 0.42
CA ALA A 23 7.75 -1.56 0.03
C ALA A 23 7.62 -1.76 -1.49
N THR A 24 8.74 -1.79 -2.20
CA THR A 24 8.80 -2.03 -3.64
C THR A 24 9.52 -3.34 -3.88
N TYR A 25 8.99 -4.14 -4.82
CA TYR A 25 9.71 -5.26 -5.41
C TYR A 25 9.70 -5.09 -6.92
N ASP A 26 10.88 -4.91 -7.50
CA ASP A 26 11.03 -4.79 -8.94
C ASP A 26 12.24 -5.58 -9.41
N ASN A 27 12.02 -6.54 -10.33
CA ASN A 27 13.06 -7.34 -10.96
C ASN A 27 14.10 -7.95 -9.98
N GLY A 28 13.64 -8.45 -8.84
CA GLY A 28 14.51 -9.06 -7.82
C GLY A 28 15.08 -8.08 -6.78
N LEU A 29 14.85 -6.78 -6.93
CA LEU A 29 15.25 -5.75 -5.99
C LEU A 29 14.10 -5.44 -5.03
N CYS A 30 14.36 -5.60 -3.73
CA CYS A 30 13.45 -5.22 -2.65
C CYS A 30 13.95 -3.93 -1.99
N GLU A 31 13.07 -2.96 -1.82
CA GLU A 31 13.31 -1.79 -0.99
C GLU A 31 12.12 -1.52 -0.07
N VAL A 32 12.38 -0.91 1.09
CA VAL A 32 11.35 -0.44 2.00
C VAL A 32 11.78 0.90 2.56
N GLY A 33 10.92 1.92 2.45
CA GLY A 33 11.29 3.26 2.86
C GLY A 33 10.16 4.27 2.80
N LEU A 34 10.50 5.52 3.12
CA LEU A 34 9.60 6.66 2.97
C LEU A 34 9.74 7.25 1.57
N HIS A 35 8.63 7.29 0.83
CA HIS A 35 8.53 7.85 -0.51
C HIS A 35 7.56 9.03 -0.53
N GLU A 36 7.85 9.99 -1.39
CA GLU A 36 6.96 11.11 -1.67
C GLU A 36 6.02 10.71 -2.81
N VAL A 37 4.71 10.82 -2.58
CA VAL A 37 3.69 10.54 -3.58
C VAL A 37 2.93 11.82 -3.89
N GLU A 38 2.70 12.09 -5.16
CA GLU A 38 1.94 13.26 -5.63
C GLU A 38 0.45 12.96 -5.73
N LYS A 39 -0.34 14.03 -5.78
CA LYS A 39 -1.79 13.95 -5.98
C LYS A 39 -2.09 13.25 -7.31
N GLY A 40 -2.90 12.19 -7.26
CA GLY A 40 -3.21 11.33 -8.42
C GLY A 40 -2.49 9.98 -8.38
N HIS A 41 -1.41 9.84 -7.61
CA HIS A 41 -0.80 8.54 -7.35
C HIS A 41 -1.76 7.66 -6.52
N PRO A 42 -1.96 6.36 -6.81
CA PRO A 42 -2.93 5.51 -6.09
C PRO A 42 -2.73 5.49 -4.56
N PHE A 43 -1.50 5.69 -4.10
CA PHE A 43 -1.15 5.65 -2.66
C PHE A 43 -1.37 6.99 -1.95
N TYR A 44 -1.70 8.06 -2.69
CA TYR A 44 -1.89 9.40 -2.13
C TYR A 44 -3.06 9.45 -1.14
N ASP A 45 -4.18 8.82 -1.50
CA ASP A 45 -5.43 8.81 -0.71
C ASP A 45 -5.57 7.55 0.16
N LEU A 46 -4.44 7.01 0.63
CA LEU A 46 -4.44 5.98 1.66
C LEU A 46 -4.80 6.62 3.01
N GLU A 47 -5.80 6.04 3.69
CA GLU A 47 -6.37 6.55 4.94
C GLU A 47 -6.55 5.44 5.97
N GLY A 48 -6.37 5.78 7.25
CA GLY A 48 -6.60 4.88 8.37
C GLY A 48 -5.69 3.65 8.33
N SER A 49 -6.26 2.49 8.63
CA SER A 49 -5.58 1.18 8.60
C SER A 49 -5.66 0.48 7.24
N ASN A 50 -6.04 1.20 6.17
CA ASN A 50 -6.05 0.61 4.84
C ASN A 50 -4.62 0.37 4.35
N ASN A 51 -4.44 -0.76 3.67
CA ASN A 51 -3.25 -1.04 2.88
C ASN A 51 -3.62 -1.01 1.39
N ILE A 52 -2.61 -0.77 0.57
CA ILE A 52 -2.74 -0.74 -0.88
C ILE A 52 -1.55 -1.48 -1.50
N ILE A 53 -1.82 -2.29 -2.52
CA ILE A 53 -0.81 -2.98 -3.31
C ILE A 53 -1.07 -2.62 -4.77
N MET A 54 -0.01 -2.23 -5.48
CA MET A 54 -0.03 -1.99 -6.92
C MET A 54 0.82 -3.07 -7.60
N ILE A 55 0.23 -3.78 -8.55
CA ILE A 55 0.88 -4.88 -9.28
C ILE A 55 0.92 -4.50 -10.75
N THR A 56 2.13 -4.36 -11.28
CA THR A 56 2.39 -4.15 -12.70
C THR A 56 2.87 -5.46 -13.30
N THR A 57 2.32 -5.84 -14.45
CA THR A 57 2.70 -7.05 -15.19
C THR A 57 2.74 -6.75 -16.68
N GLU A 58 3.22 -7.66 -17.51
CA GLU A 58 3.15 -7.50 -18.98
C GLU A 58 1.73 -7.25 -19.49
N ARG A 59 0.71 -7.85 -18.86
CA ARG A 59 -0.71 -7.68 -19.23
C ARG A 59 -1.36 -6.46 -18.58
N TYR A 60 -0.84 -6.01 -17.44
CA TYR A 60 -1.31 -4.85 -16.68
C TYR A 60 -0.16 -3.82 -16.62
N ASN A 61 0.25 -3.32 -17.79
CA ASN A 61 1.39 -2.40 -17.93
C ASN A 61 0.95 -0.93 -18.03
N GLU A 62 -0.17 -0.66 -18.71
CA GLU A 62 -0.73 0.69 -18.87
C GLU A 62 -1.60 1.07 -17.67
N TYR A 63 -2.37 0.10 -17.16
CA TYR A 63 -3.22 0.26 -15.98
C TYR A 63 -2.85 -0.82 -14.95
N PRO A 64 -1.92 -0.52 -14.01
CA PRO A 64 -1.55 -1.45 -12.95
C PRO A 64 -2.76 -1.90 -12.13
N MET A 65 -2.74 -3.16 -11.68
CA MET A 65 -3.77 -3.66 -10.79
C MET A 65 -3.60 -3.07 -9.39
N VAL A 66 -4.63 -2.42 -8.88
CA VAL A 66 -4.63 -1.83 -7.54
C VAL A 66 -5.58 -2.59 -6.63
N ILE A 67 -5.05 -3.13 -5.53
CA ILE A 67 -5.81 -3.80 -4.48
C ILE A 67 -5.75 -2.93 -3.24
N LYS A 68 -6.90 -2.42 -2.78
CA LYS A 68 -7.04 -1.57 -1.59
C LYS A 68 -8.05 -2.17 -0.63
N GLY A 69 -7.74 -2.15 0.67
CA GLY A 69 -8.67 -2.59 1.70
C GLY A 69 -8.07 -2.51 3.09
N TYR A 70 -8.82 -2.95 4.10
CA TYR A 70 -8.35 -2.98 5.48
C TYR A 70 -7.12 -3.87 5.60
N GLY A 71 -5.99 -3.29 6.00
CA GLY A 71 -4.72 -3.99 6.18
C GLY A 71 -4.54 -4.56 7.58
N ALA A 72 -5.34 -4.09 8.55
CA ALA A 72 -5.29 -4.53 9.93
C ALA A 72 -6.67 -4.42 10.59
N GLY A 73 -6.94 -5.33 11.53
CA GLY A 73 -8.15 -5.37 12.35
C GLY A 73 -8.54 -6.81 12.66
N ALA A 74 -8.94 -7.10 13.89
CA ALA A 74 -9.16 -8.47 14.34
C ALA A 74 -10.16 -9.24 13.46
N SER A 75 -11.28 -8.60 13.09
CA SER A 75 -12.31 -9.23 12.25
C SER A 75 -11.84 -9.49 10.81
N VAL A 76 -11.15 -8.52 10.20
CA VAL A 76 -10.66 -8.65 8.81
C VAL A 76 -9.53 -9.65 8.70
N THR A 77 -8.63 -9.72 9.69
CA THR A 77 -7.57 -10.72 9.74
C THR A 77 -8.16 -12.13 9.96
N ALA A 78 -9.14 -12.28 10.86
CA ALA A 78 -9.80 -13.57 11.07
C ALA A 78 -10.55 -14.06 9.82
N ALA A 79 -11.19 -13.16 9.07
CA ALA A 79 -11.84 -13.50 7.81
C ALA A 79 -10.84 -14.02 6.76
N GLY A 80 -9.64 -13.42 6.67
CA GLY A 80 -8.57 -13.91 5.82
C GLY A 80 -8.15 -15.34 6.15
N VAL A 81 -7.85 -15.60 7.43
CA VAL A 81 -7.47 -16.95 7.90
C VAL A 81 -8.60 -17.97 7.63
N PHE A 82 -9.86 -17.58 7.85
CA PHE A 82 -11.01 -18.45 7.59
C PHE A 82 -11.18 -18.77 6.09
N SER A 83 -10.92 -17.81 5.21
CA SER A 83 -10.90 -18.03 3.76
C SER A 83 -9.86 -19.07 3.36
N ASP A 84 -8.69 -19.05 3.99
CA ASP A 84 -7.64 -20.05 3.75
C ASP A 84 -8.08 -21.45 4.18
N ILE A 85 -8.74 -21.57 5.34
CA ILE A 85 -9.30 -22.85 5.83
C ILE A 85 -10.30 -23.43 4.83
N ILE A 86 -11.25 -22.60 4.33
CA ILE A 86 -12.22 -23.03 3.32
C ILE A 86 -11.52 -23.48 2.04
N SER A 87 -10.52 -22.72 1.60
CA SER A 87 -9.76 -23.01 0.39
C SER A 87 -9.07 -24.37 0.50
N ILE A 88 -8.39 -24.64 1.60
CA ILE A 88 -7.71 -25.92 1.87
C ILE A 88 -8.72 -27.08 1.93
N ALA A 89 -9.84 -26.90 2.63
CA ALA A 89 -10.87 -27.94 2.76
C ALA A 89 -11.53 -28.31 1.41
N ASN A 90 -11.52 -27.40 0.45
CA ASN A 90 -12.09 -27.59 -0.88
C ASN A 90 -11.08 -28.07 -1.93
N ILE A 91 -9.79 -28.15 -1.61
CA ILE A 91 -8.79 -28.81 -2.47
C ILE A 91 -9.06 -30.32 -2.37
N ARG A 92 -9.68 -30.87 -3.41
CA ARG A 92 -9.79 -32.33 -3.61
C ARG A 92 -8.51 -32.88 -4.22
#